data_AF-A0A2D3VUC5-F1
#
_entry.id   AF-A0A2D3VUC5-F1
#
_cell.length_a   1.000
_cell.length_b   1.000
_cell.length_c   1.000
_cell.angle_alpha   90.00
_cell.angle_beta   90.00
_cell.angle_gamma   90.00
#
_symmetry.space_group_name_H-M   'P 1'
#
loop_
_entity.id
_entity.type
_entity.pdbx_description
1 polymer ?
#
loop_
_entity_poly.entity_id
_entity_poly.type
_entity_poly.pdbx_seq_one_letter_code
_entity_poly.pdbx_strand_id
1 'polypeptide(L)'
;MKLQKAVALKYNKEKDKAPKVVAKGKGEIAKNIIKIAEENKLPIKKDEDLVELLTKIELDREIPENLYKAVAEVFSFIYNITNKKV
;
A
#
# COMPACT_ATOMS: atom_id res chain seq x y z
N MET A 1 15.28 -18.32 0.07
CA MET A 1 14.22 -17.81 0.98
C MET A 1 13.81 -16.42 0.49
N LYS A 2 12.56 -16.21 0.07
CA LYS A 2 12.09 -14.89 -0.36
C LYS A 2 11.75 -14.07 0.88
N LEU A 3 12.37 -12.90 1.03
CA LEU A 3 12.10 -12.02 2.18
C LEU A 3 10.74 -11.36 1.99
N GLN A 4 9.91 -11.37 3.05
CA GLN A 4 8.63 -10.66 3.07
C GLN A 4 8.88 -9.17 2.81
N LYS A 5 8.04 -8.57 1.96
CA LYS A 5 8.06 -7.15 1.65
C LYS A 5 6.73 -6.51 2.08
N ALA A 6 6.78 -5.22 2.40
CA ALA A 6 5.60 -4.42 2.69
C ALA A 6 5.78 -3.01 2.14
N VAL A 7 4.67 -2.41 1.70
CA VAL A 7 4.60 -1.01 1.26
C VAL A 7 3.34 -0.40 1.87
N ALA A 8 3.46 0.81 2.43
CA ALA A 8 2.34 1.59 2.93
C ALA A 8 2.08 2.78 2.01
N LEU A 9 0.81 3.01 1.70
CA LEU A 9 0.35 4.12 0.87
C LEU A 9 -0.43 5.13 1.71
N LYS A 10 -0.29 6.41 1.36
CA LYS A 10 -1.09 7.50 1.90
C LYS A 10 -1.68 8.30 0.74
N TYR A 11 -2.92 8.75 0.90
CA TYR A 11 -3.55 9.62 -0.09
C TYR A 11 -4.43 10.66 0.58
N ASN A 12 -4.11 11.94 0.36
CA ASN A 12 -4.98 13.05 0.70
C ASN A 12 -5.56 13.66 -0.58
N LYS A 13 -6.85 13.44 -0.83
CA LYS A 13 -7.56 13.93 -2.03
C LYS A 13 -7.54 15.45 -2.21
N GLU A 14 -7.35 16.22 -1.15
CA GLU A 14 -7.34 17.69 -1.20
C GLU A 14 -5.95 18.25 -1.55
N LYS A 15 -4.88 17.46 -1.35
CA LYS A 15 -3.50 17.93 -1.45
C LYS A 15 -2.66 17.18 -2.46
N ASP A 16 -2.94 15.90 -2.65
CA ASP A 16 -2.13 15.00 -3.47
C ASP A 16 -2.82 14.76 -4.81
N LYS A 17 -2.04 14.69 -5.89
CA LYS A 17 -2.57 14.35 -7.22
C LYS A 17 -2.76 12.84 -7.37
N ALA A 18 -1.96 12.06 -6.65
CA ALA A 18 -2.02 10.61 -6.60
C ALA A 18 -1.57 10.12 -5.21
N PRO A 19 -1.86 8.86 -4.84
CA PRO A 19 -1.34 8.26 -3.63
C PRO A 19 0.20 8.31 -3.58
N LYS A 20 0.77 8.27 -2.38
CA LYS A 20 2.21 8.32 -2.13
C LYS A 20 2.67 7.12 -1.35
N VAL A 21 3.90 6.68 -1.60
CA VAL A 21 4.57 5.64 -0.79
C VAL A 21 5.17 6.29 0.44
N VAL A 22 4.63 5.99 1.63
CA VAL A 22 5.10 6.60 2.90
C VAL A 22 5.95 5.65 3.75
N ALA A 23 5.89 4.35 3.48
CA ALA A 23 6.79 3.37 4.07
C ALA A 23 7.01 2.20 3.11
N LYS A 24 8.20 1.61 3.13
CA LYS A 24 8.50 0.36 2.43
C LYS A 24 9.64 -0.39 3.11
N GLY A 25 9.62 -1.70 3.07
CA GLY A 25 10.62 -2.51 3.76
C GLY A 25 10.64 -3.97 3.32
N LYS A 26 11.69 -4.68 3.76
CA LYS A 26 11.84 -6.12 3.60
C LYS A 26 12.26 -6.77 4.92
N GLY A 27 11.95 -8.05 5.10
CA GLY A 27 12.30 -8.80 6.32
C GLY A 27 11.69 -8.16 7.56
N GLU A 28 12.51 -7.90 8.58
CA GLU A 28 12.05 -7.29 9.85
C GLU A 28 11.38 -5.93 9.68
N ILE A 29 11.85 -5.10 8.73
CA ILE A 29 11.21 -3.80 8.47
C ILE A 29 9.79 -4.00 7.94
N ALA A 30 9.58 -4.98 7.06
CA ALA A 30 8.25 -5.30 6.54
C ALA A 30 7.32 -5.80 7.66
N LYS A 31 7.83 -6.66 8.56
CA LYS A 31 7.07 -7.12 9.73
C LYS A 31 6.66 -5.96 10.62
N ASN A 32 7.57 -5.01 10.88
CA ASN A 32 7.27 -3.83 11.68
C ASN A 32 6.22 -2.92 11.03
N ILE A 33 6.28 -2.71 9.71
CA ILE A 33 5.26 -1.95 8.97
C ILE A 33 3.87 -2.61 9.13
N ILE A 34 3.81 -3.93 8.95
CA ILE A 34 2.56 -4.70 9.08
C ILE A 34 2.02 -4.61 10.50
N LYS A 35 2.87 -4.81 11.51
CA LYS A 35 2.50 -4.70 12.92
C LYS A 35 1.90 -3.33 13.26
N ILE A 36 2.56 -2.24 12.84
CA ILE A 36 2.05 -0.88 13.06
C ILE A 36 0.70 -0.67 12.36
N ALA A 37 0.53 -1.20 11.15
CA ALA A 37 -0.73 -1.12 10.43
C ALA A 37 -1.87 -1.87 11.17
N GLU A 38 -1.60 -3.06 11.71
CA GLU A 38 -2.54 -3.83 12.52
C GLU A 38 -2.93 -3.09 13.81
N GLU A 39 -1.95 -2.55 14.54
CA GLU A 39 -2.16 -1.77 15.78
C GLU A 39 -3.05 -0.54 15.53
N ASN A 40 -2.91 0.09 14.37
CA ASN A 40 -3.70 1.25 13.95
C ASN A 40 -4.98 0.86 13.17
N LYS A 41 -5.32 -0.43 13.08
CA LYS A 41 -6.49 -0.96 12.36
C LYS A 41 -6.56 -0.49 10.90
N LEU A 42 -5.40 -0.33 10.25
CA LEU A 42 -5.31 0.01 8.84
C LEU A 42 -5.60 -1.24 7.98
N PRO A 43 -6.27 -1.09 6.83
CA PRO A 43 -6.46 -2.20 5.90
C PRO A 43 -5.15 -2.78 5.37
N ILE A 44 -5.03 -4.11 5.36
CA ILE A 44 -3.86 -4.82 4.85
C ILE A 44 -4.29 -5.77 3.73
N LYS A 45 -3.76 -5.57 2.53
CA LYS A 45 -3.92 -6.48 1.37
C LYS A 45 -2.62 -7.26 1.18
N LYS A 46 -2.74 -8.58 1.13
CA LYS A 46 -1.62 -9.47 0.77
C LYS A 46 -1.63 -9.70 -0.74
N ASP A 47 -0.65 -9.14 -1.42
CA ASP A 47 -0.51 -9.22 -2.88
C ASP A 47 0.97 -9.08 -3.26
N GLU A 48 1.56 -10.16 -3.75
CA GLU A 48 3.00 -10.21 -3.97
C GLU A 48 3.44 -9.39 -5.20
N ASP A 49 2.64 -9.42 -6.26
CA ASP A 49 2.93 -8.70 -7.51
C ASP A 49 2.81 -7.19 -7.29
N LEU A 50 1.74 -6.77 -6.61
CA LEU A 50 1.53 -5.37 -6.27
C LEU A 50 2.64 -4.84 -5.35
N VAL A 51 3.03 -5.60 -4.33
CA VAL A 51 4.13 -5.20 -3.43
C VAL A 51 5.44 -5.08 -4.20
N GLU A 52 5.75 -5.99 -5.12
CA GLU A 52 6.97 -5.93 -5.92
C GLU A 52 7.00 -4.68 -6.82
N LEU A 53 5.87 -4.32 -7.43
CA LEU A 53 5.73 -3.12 -8.24
C LEU A 53 5.90 -1.85 -7.39
N LEU A 54 5.16 -1.74 -6.29
CA LEU A 54 5.13 -0.54 -5.46
C LEU A 54 6.44 -0.31 -4.70
N THR A 55 7.21 -1.37 -4.39
CA THR A 55 8.51 -1.25 -3.70
C THR A 55 9.54 -0.48 -4.55
N LYS A 56 9.38 -0.47 -5.88
CA LYS A 56 10.26 0.23 -6.82
C LYS A 56 10.11 1.76 -6.76
N ILE A 57 9.00 2.26 -6.21
CA ILE A 57 8.72 3.69 -6.09
C ILE A 57 9.48 4.25 -4.89
N GLU A 58 10.15 5.39 -5.04
CA GLU A 58 10.86 6.07 -3.96
C GLU A 58 9.92 6.46 -2.80
N LEU A 59 10.49 6.57 -1.59
CA LEU A 59 9.74 7.09 -0.45
C LEU A 59 9.29 8.54 -0.71
N ASP A 60 8.11 8.87 -0.19
CA ASP A 60 7.42 10.16 -0.30
C ASP A 60 7.14 10.63 -1.73
N ARG A 61 7.27 9.75 -2.72
CA ARG A 61 6.87 10.00 -4.10
C ARG A 61 5.44 9.56 -4.37
N GLU A 62 4.80 10.31 -5.26
CA GLU A 62 3.51 9.94 -5.85
C GLU A 62 3.69 8.72 -6.76
N ILE A 63 2.64 7.90 -6.81
CA ILE A 63 2.56 6.79 -7.74
C ILE A 63 2.59 7.35 -9.17
N PRO A 64 3.43 6.83 -10.07
CA PRO A 64 3.45 7.26 -11.47
C PRO A 64 2.22 6.73 -12.23
N GLU A 65 1.81 7.45 -13.27
CA GLU A 65 0.57 7.16 -14.03
C GLU A 65 0.50 5.73 -14.58
N ASN A 66 1.63 5.19 -15.02
CA ASN A 66 1.74 3.82 -15.54
C ASN A 66 1.39 2.73 -14.49
N LEU A 67 1.33 3.09 -13.20
CA LEU A 67 0.97 2.20 -12.09
C LEU A 67 -0.42 2.49 -11.51
N TYR A 68 -1.19 3.42 -12.09
CA TYR A 68 -2.53 3.74 -11.59
C TYR A 68 -3.47 2.55 -11.60
N LYS A 69 -3.37 1.65 -12.60
CA LYS A 69 -4.17 0.43 -12.64
C LYS A 69 -3.92 -0.48 -11.43
N ALA A 70 -2.66 -0.62 -11.02
CA ALA A 70 -2.28 -1.42 -9.85
C ALA A 70 -2.82 -0.80 -8.54
N VAL A 71 -2.82 0.54 -8.46
CA VAL A 71 -3.34 1.25 -7.29
C VAL A 71 -4.87 1.30 -7.25
N ALA A 72 -5.54 1.30 -8.40
CA ALA A 72 -7.00 1.15 -8.47
C ALA A 72 -7.46 -0.18 -7.84
N GLU A 73 -6.66 -1.24 -7.93
CA GLU A 73 -6.91 -2.51 -7.26
C GLU A 73 -6.88 -2.38 -5.72
N VAL A 74 -5.96 -1.57 -5.18
CA VAL A 74 -5.92 -1.26 -3.74
C VAL A 74 -7.19 -0.54 -3.31
N PHE A 75 -7.63 0.46 -4.09
CA PHE A 75 -8.86 1.17 -3.78
C PHE A 75 -10.11 0.28 -3.90
N SER A 76 -10.16 -0.60 -4.89
CA SER A 76 -11.24 -1.59 -5.02
C SER A 76 -11.28 -2.52 -3.80
N PHE A 77 -10.13 -3.00 -3.34
CA PHE A 77 -10.04 -3.79 -2.11
C PHE A 77 -10.58 -3.02 -0.90
N ILE A 78 -10.15 -1.76 -0.69
CA ILE A 78 -10.64 -0.92 0.41
C ILE A 78 -12.15 -0.74 0.30
N TYR A 79 -12.66 -0.42 -0.90
CA TYR A 79 -14.08 -0.25 -1.14
C TYR A 79 -14.88 -1.51 -0.80
N ASN A 80 -14.39 -2.69 -1.16
CA ASN A 80 -15.07 -3.97 -0.92
C ASN A 80 -15.16 -4.30 0.57
N ILE A 81 -14.12 -4.00 1.35
CA ILE A 81 -14.15 -4.24 2.80
C ILE A 81 -14.93 -3.16 3.55
N THR A 82 -15.02 -1.94 3.02
CA THR A 82 -15.79 -0.85 3.65
C THR A 82 -17.28 -0.88 3.29
N ASN A 83 -17.64 -1.37 2.10
CA ASN A 83 -19.03 -1.46 1.63
C ASN A 83 -19.69 -2.82 1.84
N LYS A 84 -19.07 -3.73 2.60
CA LYS A 84 -19.82 -4.80 3.27
C LYS A 84 -20.70 -4.21 4.38
N LYS A 85 -21.75 -3.53 3.95
CA LYS A 85 -22.99 -3.25 4.69
C LYS A 85 -24.15 -3.80 3.87
N VAL A 86 -24.25 -5.14 3.78
CA VAL A 86 -25.49 -5.92 3.76
C VAL A 86 -25.16 -7.30 4.29
#